data_AF-A0A1H1H9D8-F1
#
_entry.id   AF-A0A1H1H9D8-F1
#
_cell.length_a   1.000
_cell.length_b   1.000
_cell.length_c   1.000
_cell.angle_alpha   90.00
_cell.angle_beta   90.00
_cell.angle_gamma   90.00
#
_symmetry.space_group_name_H-M   'P 1'
#
loop_
_entity.id
_entity.type
_entity.pdbx_description
1 polymer ?
#
loop_
_entity_poly.entity_id
_entity_poly.type
_entity_poly.pdbx_seq_one_letter_code
_entity_poly.pdbx_strand_id
1 'polypeptide(L)'
;MPGHAHPAADWLGSVRANAVAWWAPQCAIIAGLFLPVTGRAAIWTIALAWMGTACILNARRCGRTHCRFTGPYYLALILPTIILGSGMIPVSFSGWLVLGGLIILGSKILWWATERAWGKFS
;
A
#
# COMPACT_ATOMS: atom_id res chain seq x y z
N MET A 1 21.39 33.17 -3.37
CA MET A 1 20.01 32.77 -3.00
C MET A 1 19.88 31.28 -3.29
N PRO A 2 19.64 30.40 -2.31
CA PRO A 2 19.43 28.99 -2.61
C PRO A 2 18.14 28.86 -3.43
N GLY A 3 18.25 28.32 -4.64
CA GLY A 3 17.11 28.12 -5.53
C GLY A 3 16.10 27.19 -4.86
N HIS A 4 14.87 27.66 -4.70
CA HIS A 4 13.75 26.80 -4.37
C HIS A 4 13.54 25.84 -5.55
N ALA A 5 14.07 24.63 -5.46
CA ALA A 5 13.73 23.56 -6.38
C ALA A 5 12.20 23.43 -6.36
N HIS A 6 11.56 23.54 -7.52
CA HIS A 6 10.13 23.22 -7.62
C HIS A 6 9.92 21.81 -7.07
N PRO A 7 8.95 21.60 -6.15
CA PRO A 7 8.63 20.27 -5.68
C PRO A 7 8.40 19.37 -6.91
N ALA A 8 9.17 18.29 -7.04
CA ALA A 8 9.03 17.41 -8.18
C ALA A 8 7.60 16.85 -8.20
N ALA A 9 7.02 16.69 -9.39
CA ALA A 9 5.59 16.41 -9.54
C ALA A 9 5.13 15.14 -8.80
N ASP A 10 3.96 15.24 -8.15
CA ASP A 10 3.19 14.12 -7.58
C ASP A 10 2.64 13.24 -8.72
N TRP A 11 3.41 12.22 -9.12
CA TRP A 11 3.04 11.38 -10.26
C TRP A 11 1.83 10.50 -9.95
N LEU A 12 1.65 10.13 -8.68
CA LEU A 12 0.49 9.38 -8.18
C LEU A 12 -0.80 10.21 -8.16
N GLY A 13 -0.69 11.53 -8.23
CA GLY A 13 -1.82 12.42 -8.43
C GLY A 13 -2.47 12.28 -9.81
N SER A 14 -1.79 11.68 -10.80
CA SER A 14 -2.36 11.45 -12.12
C SER A 14 -3.32 10.26 -12.13
N VAL A 15 -4.42 10.38 -12.88
CA VAL A 15 -5.46 9.32 -12.98
C VAL A 15 -4.86 7.98 -13.42
N ARG A 16 -3.95 8.00 -14.40
CA ARG A 16 -3.30 6.79 -14.94
C ARG A 16 -2.40 6.12 -13.91
N ALA A 17 -1.54 6.88 -13.24
CA ALA A 17 -0.65 6.30 -12.22
C ALA A 17 -1.44 5.78 -11.02
N ASN A 18 -2.46 6.52 -10.60
CA ASN A 18 -3.36 6.10 -9.53
C ASN A 18 -4.08 4.79 -9.91
N ALA A 19 -4.58 4.66 -11.14
CA ALA A 19 -5.16 3.40 -11.63
C ALA A 19 -4.18 2.22 -11.54
N VAL A 20 -2.95 2.40 -12.03
CA VAL A 20 -1.95 1.32 -12.08
C VAL A 20 -1.46 0.92 -10.69
N ALA A 21 -1.30 1.87 -9.79
CA ALA A 21 -0.62 1.60 -8.53
C ALA A 21 -1.54 1.53 -7.31
N TRP A 22 -2.83 1.87 -7.47
CA TRP A 22 -3.85 1.72 -6.41
C TRP A 22 -4.93 0.74 -6.85
N TRP A 23 -5.62 1.01 -7.95
CA TRP A 23 -6.76 0.20 -8.37
C TRP A 23 -6.36 -1.21 -8.82
N ALA A 24 -5.32 -1.34 -9.65
CA ALA A 24 -4.86 -2.65 -10.10
C ALA A 24 -4.44 -3.57 -8.92
N PRO A 25 -3.60 -3.11 -7.97
CA PRO A 25 -3.24 -3.89 -6.78
C PRO A 25 -4.44 -4.25 -5.88
N GLN A 26 -5.38 -3.33 -5.67
CA GLN A 26 -6.58 -3.60 -4.87
C GLN A 26 -7.48 -4.64 -5.54
N CYS A 27 -7.70 -4.53 -6.85
CA CYS A 27 -8.40 -5.55 -7.62
C CYS A 27 -7.68 -6.91 -7.54
N ALA A 28 -6.35 -6.93 -7.62
CA ALA A 28 -5.56 -8.15 -7.48
C ALA A 28 -5.67 -8.78 -6.09
N ILE A 29 -5.67 -7.97 -5.02
CA ILE A 29 -5.89 -8.44 -3.64
C ILE A 29 -7.27 -9.08 -3.51
N ILE A 30 -8.32 -8.42 -4.01
CA ILE A 30 -9.70 -8.94 -3.97
C ILE A 30 -9.82 -10.22 -4.78
N ALA A 31 -9.30 -10.24 -6.01
CA ALA A 31 -9.30 -11.43 -6.86
C ALA A 31 -8.51 -12.60 -6.23
N GLY A 32 -7.41 -12.30 -5.55
CA GLY A 32 -6.58 -13.28 -4.84
C GLY A 32 -7.34 -14.04 -3.74
N LEU A 33 -8.45 -13.50 -3.21
CA LEU A 33 -9.29 -14.22 -2.25
C LEU A 33 -9.87 -15.52 -2.83
N PHE A 34 -10.04 -15.61 -4.15
CA PHE A 34 -10.58 -16.80 -4.82
C PHE A 34 -9.49 -17.80 -5.25
N LEU A 35 -8.22 -17.48 -5.03
CA LEU A 35 -7.10 -18.36 -5.35
C LEU A 35 -6.74 -19.29 -4.18
N PRO A 36 -6.05 -20.41 -4.47
CA PRO A 36 -5.36 -21.19 -3.45
C PRO A 36 -4.41 -20.33 -2.62
N VAL A 37 -4.15 -20.76 -1.37
CA VAL A 37 -3.37 -20.00 -0.38
C VAL A 37 -2.04 -19.48 -0.93
N THR A 38 -1.29 -20.33 -1.64
CA THR A 38 0.01 -19.95 -2.24
C THR A 38 -0.14 -18.84 -3.28
N GLY A 39 -1.14 -18.95 -4.17
CA GLY A 39 -1.41 -17.93 -5.19
C GLY A 39 -1.90 -16.62 -4.58
N ARG A 40 -2.77 -16.70 -3.57
CA ARG A 40 -3.23 -15.54 -2.80
C ARG A 40 -2.06 -14.80 -2.15
N ALA A 41 -1.21 -15.53 -1.41
CA ALA A 41 -0.06 -14.96 -0.73
C ALA A 41 0.90 -14.27 -1.72
N ALA A 42 1.22 -14.93 -2.84
CA ALA A 42 2.10 -14.36 -3.87
C ALA A 42 1.54 -13.05 -4.45
N ILE A 43 0.26 -13.04 -4.85
CA ILE A 43 -0.38 -11.84 -5.41
C ILE A 43 -0.40 -10.71 -4.38
N TRP A 44 -0.77 -11.00 -3.13
CA TRP A 44 -0.86 -9.99 -2.08
C TRP A 44 0.52 -9.41 -1.76
N THR A 45 1.57 -10.25 -1.68
CA THR A 45 2.95 -9.79 -1.48
C THR A 45 3.40 -8.87 -2.60
N ILE A 46 3.17 -9.24 -3.87
CA ILE A 46 3.55 -8.41 -5.03
C ILE A 46 2.78 -7.08 -5.03
N ALA A 47 1.48 -7.13 -4.77
CA ALA A 47 0.63 -5.94 -4.70
C ALA A 47 1.11 -4.97 -3.60
N LEU A 48 1.37 -5.49 -2.38
CA LEU A 48 1.86 -4.70 -1.25
C LEU A 48 3.25 -4.12 -1.50
N ALA A 49 4.16 -4.91 -2.09
CA ALA A 49 5.49 -4.44 -2.45
C ALA A 49 5.41 -3.28 -3.45
N TRP A 50 4.61 -3.44 -4.50
CA TRP A 50 4.41 -2.39 -5.50
C TRP A 50 3.81 -1.11 -4.91
N MET A 51 2.70 -1.22 -4.16
CA MET A 51 2.05 -0.08 -3.51
C MET A 51 3.00 0.62 -2.52
N GLY A 52 3.70 -0.16 -1.70
CA GLY A 52 4.66 0.34 -0.72
C GLY A 52 5.81 1.12 -1.38
N THR A 53 6.44 0.53 -2.39
CA THR A 53 7.54 1.17 -3.14
C THR A 53 7.06 2.41 -3.89
N ALA A 54 5.91 2.37 -4.56
CA ALA A 54 5.35 3.52 -5.26
C ALA A 54 5.10 4.70 -4.32
N CYS A 55 4.54 4.45 -3.12
CA CYS A 55 4.37 5.46 -2.08
C CYS A 55 5.72 6.04 -1.62
N ILE A 56 6.69 5.20 -1.27
CA ILE A 56 8.00 5.68 -0.78
C ILE A 56 8.68 6.56 -1.83
N LEU A 57 8.67 6.14 -3.09
CA LEU A 57 9.27 6.91 -4.19
C LEU A 57 8.53 8.24 -4.43
N ASN A 58 7.20 8.26 -4.34
CA ASN A 58 6.43 9.50 -4.47
C ASN A 58 6.69 10.45 -3.29
N ALA A 59 6.71 9.94 -2.06
CA ALA A 59 7.01 10.74 -0.87
C ALA A 59 8.42 11.36 -0.93
N ARG A 60 9.41 10.60 -1.40
CA ARG A 60 10.80 11.10 -1.61
C ARG A 60 10.88 12.16 -2.70
N ARG A 61 10.00 12.11 -3.70
CA ARG A 61 10.00 13.03 -4.85
C ARG A 61 9.28 14.34 -4.55
N CYS A 62 8.04 14.26 -4.04
CA CYS A 62 7.14 15.41 -3.92
C CYS A 62 6.74 15.74 -2.48
N GLY A 63 7.21 14.99 -1.48
CA GLY A 63 6.86 15.21 -0.08
C GLY A 63 5.42 14.84 0.28
N ARG A 64 4.76 13.95 -0.49
CA ARG A 64 3.37 13.55 -0.19
C ARG A 64 3.29 12.90 1.19
N THR A 65 2.57 13.54 2.10
CA THR A 65 2.55 13.20 3.53
C THR A 65 2.08 11.77 3.76
N HIS A 66 0.90 11.39 3.26
CA HIS A 66 0.38 10.04 3.50
C HIS A 66 1.26 8.96 2.89
N CYS A 67 1.92 9.21 1.76
CA CYS A 67 2.80 8.25 1.12
C CYS A 67 4.00 7.91 2.01
N ARG A 68 4.47 8.86 2.83
CA ARG A 68 5.56 8.66 3.80
C ARG A 68 5.22 7.60 4.86
N PHE A 69 3.94 7.46 5.22
CA PHE A 69 3.47 6.52 6.24
C PHE A 69 2.87 5.25 5.62
N THR A 70 2.04 5.39 4.59
CA THR A 70 1.39 4.26 3.90
C THR A 70 2.39 3.37 3.17
N GLY A 71 3.50 3.93 2.67
CA GLY A 71 4.56 3.16 2.02
C GLY A 71 5.16 2.09 2.94
N PRO A 72 5.79 2.48 4.06
CA PRO A 72 6.29 1.54 5.07
C PRO A 72 5.20 0.61 5.62
N TYR A 73 3.97 1.11 5.79
CA TYR A 73 2.84 0.31 6.24
C TYR A 73 2.55 -0.88 5.31
N TYR A 74 2.47 -0.65 4.00
CA TYR A 74 2.24 -1.75 3.04
C TYR A 74 3.40 -2.76 3.05
N LEU A 75 4.64 -2.29 3.13
CA LEU A 75 5.80 -3.18 3.22
C LEU A 75 5.77 -4.01 4.51
N ALA A 76 5.36 -3.42 5.64
CA ALA A 76 5.22 -4.14 6.90
C ALA A 76 4.16 -5.26 6.81
N LEU A 77 3.07 -5.04 6.06
CA LEU A 77 2.01 -6.04 5.85
C LEU A 77 2.41 -7.21 4.93
N ILE A 78 3.58 -7.14 4.28
CA ILE A 78 4.14 -8.30 3.56
C ILE A 78 4.46 -9.43 4.55
N LEU A 79 4.98 -9.11 5.73
CA LEU A 79 5.35 -10.10 6.74
C LEU A 79 4.16 -10.98 7.18
N PRO A 80 3.02 -10.43 7.66
CA PRO A 80 1.86 -11.25 7.97
C PRO A 80 1.31 -11.97 6.73
N THR A 81 1.40 -11.39 5.52
CA THR A 81 1.01 -12.08 4.28
C THR A 81 1.82 -13.36 4.06
N ILE A 82 3.14 -13.30 4.22
CA ILE A 82 4.04 -14.46 4.08
C ILE A 82 3.76 -15.48 5.19
N ILE A 83 3.59 -15.03 6.43
CA ILE A 83 3.27 -15.92 7.55
C ILE A 83 1.97 -16.67 7.28
N LEU A 84 0.91 -15.99 6.85
CA LEU A 84 -0.36 -16.65 6.52
C LEU A 84 -0.25 -17.59 5.31
N GLY A 85 0.61 -17.26 4.34
CA GLY A 85 0.85 -18.06 3.13
C GLY A 85 1.74 -19.29 3.34
N SER A 86 2.57 -19.29 4.39
CA SER A 86 3.58 -20.33 4.66
C SER A 86 3.02 -21.65 5.17
N GLY A 87 1.78 -21.66 5.66
CA GLY A 87 1.20 -22.82 6.34
C GLY A 87 1.77 -23.09 7.75
N MET A 88 2.64 -22.21 8.28
CA MET A 88 3.22 -22.34 9.63
C MET A 88 2.16 -22.24 10.73
N ILE A 89 1.03 -21.59 10.47
CA ILE A 89 -0.12 -21.48 11.38
C ILE A 89 -1.39 -21.94 10.66
N PRO A 90 -2.33 -22.61 11.35
CA PRO A 90 -3.63 -22.94 10.77
C PRO A 90 -4.43 -21.66 10.55
N VAL A 91 -4.46 -21.18 9.29
CA VAL A 91 -5.14 -19.94 8.93
C VAL A 91 -6.53 -20.25 8.38
N SER A 92 -7.55 -19.73 9.05
CA SER A 92 -8.90 -19.70 8.52
C SER A 92 -9.05 -18.61 7.45
N PHE A 93 -10.04 -18.75 6.57
CA PHE A 93 -10.39 -17.71 5.60
C PHE A 93 -10.60 -16.33 6.27
N SER A 94 -11.13 -16.31 7.50
CA SER A 94 -11.30 -15.10 8.30
C SER A 94 -9.98 -14.36 8.56
N GLY A 95 -8.85 -15.06 8.73
CA GLY A 95 -7.53 -14.43 8.88
C GLY A 95 -7.12 -13.61 7.65
N TRP A 96 -7.42 -14.12 6.46
CA TRP A 96 -7.22 -13.39 5.20
C TRP A 96 -8.15 -12.19 5.09
N LEU A 97 -9.41 -12.31 5.51
CA LEU A 97 -10.35 -11.18 5.52
C LEU A 97 -9.91 -10.07 6.48
N VAL A 98 -9.44 -10.43 7.68
CA VAL A 98 -8.89 -9.46 8.64
C VAL A 98 -7.68 -8.76 8.05
N LEU A 99 -6.74 -9.50 7.44
CA LEU A 99 -5.56 -8.89 6.81
C LEU A 99 -5.95 -7.98 5.64
N GLY A 100 -6.89 -8.39 4.79
CA GLY A 100 -7.42 -7.56 3.70
C GLY A 100 -8.08 -6.29 4.23
N GLY A 101 -8.85 -6.41 5.31
CA GLY A 101 -9.44 -5.29 6.04
C GLY A 101 -8.38 -4.33 6.57
N LEU A 102 -7.32 -4.84 7.19
CA LEU A 102 -6.19 -4.01 7.64
C LEU A 102 -5.55 -3.27 6.48
N ILE A 103 -5.21 -3.96 5.38
CA ILE A 103 -4.60 -3.33 4.19
C ILE A 103 -5.46 -2.16 3.70
N ILE A 104 -6.76 -2.38 3.49
CA ILE A 104 -7.64 -1.38 2.88
C ILE A 104 -8.00 -0.30 3.90
N LEU A 105 -8.61 -0.65 5.03
CA LEU A 105 -9.10 0.32 6.02
C LEU A 105 -7.94 1.05 6.70
N GLY A 106 -6.88 0.33 7.06
CA GLY A 106 -5.68 0.92 7.67
C GLY A 106 -5.02 1.94 6.74
N SER A 107 -4.96 1.68 5.43
CA SER A 107 -4.46 2.67 4.47
C SER A 107 -5.31 3.94 4.42
N LYS A 108 -6.64 3.82 4.51
CA LYS A 108 -7.56 4.97 4.52
C LYS A 108 -7.43 5.79 5.80
N ILE A 109 -7.31 5.11 6.94
CA ILE A 109 -7.08 5.76 8.24
C ILE A 109 -5.75 6.51 8.23
N LEU A 110 -4.67 5.87 7.77
CA LEU A 110 -3.36 6.51 7.67
C LEU A 110 -3.39 7.71 6.74
N TRP A 111 -4.03 7.60 5.58
CA TRP A 111 -4.20 8.73 4.67
C TRP A 111 -4.92 9.89 5.34
N TRP A 112 -6.11 9.65 5.90
CA TRP A 112 -6.90 10.67 6.55
C TRP A 112 -6.16 11.32 7.72
N ALA A 113 -5.62 10.51 8.64
CA ALA A 113 -4.99 10.99 9.87
C ALA A 113 -3.73 11.81 9.58
N THR A 114 -2.88 11.33 8.67
CA THR A 114 -1.61 11.99 8.36
C THR A 114 -1.82 13.29 7.58
N GLU A 115 -2.71 13.31 6.57
CA GLU A 115 -3.03 14.56 5.87
C GLU A 115 -3.78 15.55 6.76
N ARG A 116 -4.61 15.07 7.70
CA ARG A 116 -5.30 15.95 8.66
C ARG A 116 -4.34 16.61 9.66
N ALA A 117 -3.25 15.94 10.02
CA ALA A 117 -2.28 16.41 11.00
C ALA A 117 -1.15 17.26 10.38
N TRP A 118 -0.65 16.93 9.18
CA TRP A 118 0.50 17.60 8.55
C TRP A 118 0.19 18.23 7.19
N GLY A 119 -1.04 18.14 6.70
CA GLY A 119 -1.41 18.59 5.36
C GLY A 119 -1.03 17.60 4.27
N LYS A 120 -1.35 17.95 3.02
CA LYS A 120 -1.17 17.07 1.84
C LYS A 120 0.31 16.82 1.49
N PHE A 121 1.16 17.81 1.72
CA PHE A 121 2.60 17.76 1.45
C PHE A 121 3.35 18.33 2.65
N SER A 122 4.38 17.63 3.14
CA SER A 122 5.15 18.00 4.32
C SER A 122 6.59 17.47 4.28
#